data_AF-A0A1Q3M4W9-F1
#
_entry.id   AF-A0A1Q3M4W9-F1
#
_cell.length_a   1.000
_cell.length_b   1.000
_cell.length_c   1.000
_cell.angle_alpha   90.00
_cell.angle_beta   90.00
_cell.angle_gamma   90.00
#
_symmetry.space_group_name_H-M   'P 1'
#
loop_
_entity.id
_entity.type
_entity.pdbx_description
1 polymer ?
#
loop_
_entity_poly.entity_id
_entity_poly.type
_entity_poly.pdbx_seq_one_letter_code
_entity_poly.pdbx_strand_id
1 'polypeptide(L)'
;MQYATKKWDNLEIRVYPGANGEFTLYEDVNDNYKYENGIYSTISFKWNDKSKTLIIDDRKGLFPGMLATRKFSITVAVDGEKIEKIITYNGKK
;
A
#
# COMPACT_ATOMS: atom_id res chain seq x y z
N MET A 1 18.35 10.77 -10.75
CA MET A 1 17.10 11.47 -11.16
C MET A 1 15.91 10.62 -10.77
N GLN A 2 14.96 11.16 -10.00
CA GLN A 2 13.69 10.51 -9.65
C GLN A 2 12.62 10.94 -10.66
N TYR A 3 11.88 9.98 -11.21
CA TYR A 3 10.72 10.19 -12.07
C TYR A 3 9.60 9.27 -11.58
N ALA A 4 8.33 9.60 -11.86
CA ALA A 4 7.16 8.82 -11.46
C ALA A 4 7.22 7.34 -11.90
N THR A 5 8.02 7.03 -12.91
CA THR A 5 8.22 5.70 -13.52
C THR A 5 9.22 4.79 -12.82
N LYS A 6 9.84 5.21 -11.70
CA LYS A 6 10.73 4.34 -10.93
C LYS A 6 9.97 3.11 -10.44
N LYS A 7 10.60 1.93 -10.37
CA LYS A 7 9.97 0.74 -9.78
C LYS A 7 9.75 0.97 -8.27
N TRP A 8 8.48 0.94 -7.86
CA TRP A 8 8.03 1.09 -6.47
C TRP A 8 7.86 -0.30 -5.82
N ASP A 9 8.94 -1.09 -5.82
CA ASP A 9 8.95 -2.42 -5.20
C ASP A 9 9.03 -2.37 -3.67
N ASN A 10 9.52 -1.26 -3.13
CA ASN A 10 9.53 -0.95 -1.71
C ASN A 10 8.74 0.33 -1.42
N LEU A 11 7.70 0.23 -0.58
CA LEU A 11 6.86 1.35 -0.16
C LEU A 11 6.88 1.48 1.36
N GLU A 12 6.99 2.72 1.87
CA GLU A 12 6.79 3.00 3.28
C GLU A 12 5.30 3.24 3.57
N ILE A 13 4.75 2.52 4.55
CA ILE A 13 3.42 2.77 5.09
C ILE A 13 3.60 3.35 6.50
N ARG A 14 3.31 4.64 6.65
CA ARG A 14 3.40 5.31 7.95
C ARG A 14 2.03 5.52 8.55
N VAL A 15 1.81 4.96 9.73
CA VAL A 15 0.58 5.09 10.51
C VAL A 15 0.80 6.13 11.59
N TYR A 16 -0.08 7.13 11.62
CA TYR A 16 -0.18 8.14 12.67
C TYR A 16 -1.45 7.83 13.50
N PRO A 17 -1.31 7.17 14.67
CA PRO A 17 -2.41 6.82 15.54
C PRO A 17 -3.17 8.04 16.08
N GLY A 18 -4.37 7.79 16.59
CA GLY A 18 -5.26 8.81 17.16
C GLY A 18 -6.72 8.65 16.74
N ALA A 19 -6.96 7.92 15.64
CA ALA A 19 -8.29 7.51 15.17
C ALA A 19 -8.16 6.36 14.16
N ASN A 20 -9.27 5.67 13.88
CA ASN A 20 -9.30 4.71 12.77
C ASN A 20 -8.95 5.41 11.45
N GLY A 21 -8.29 4.69 10.55
CA GLY A 21 -7.87 5.22 9.26
C GLY A 21 -8.06 4.21 8.15
N GLU A 22 -8.32 4.70 6.94
CA GLU A 22 -8.37 3.88 5.74
C GLU A 22 -7.68 4.60 4.59
N PHE A 23 -6.88 3.86 3.84
CA PHE A 23 -6.21 4.34 2.63
C PHE A 23 -6.27 3.25 1.56
N THR A 24 -6.50 3.63 0.30
CA THR A 24 -6.45 2.69 -0.81
C THR A 24 -5.33 3.11 -1.76
N LEU A 25 -4.31 2.27 -1.88
CA LEU A 25 -3.29 2.42 -2.92
C LEU A 25 -3.90 2.01 -4.24
N TYR A 26 -4.03 2.96 -5.16
CA TYR A 26 -4.45 2.74 -6.54
C TYR A 26 -3.22 2.80 -7.45
N GLU A 27 -3.11 1.85 -8.38
CA GLU A 27 -2.03 1.80 -9.37
C GLU A 27 -2.57 1.34 -10.73
N ASP A 28 -2.09 1.94 -11.81
CA ASP A 28 -2.41 1.54 -13.18
C ASP A 28 -1.17 1.63 -14.09
N VAL A 29 -1.38 1.60 -15.42
CA VAL A 29 -0.32 1.62 -16.43
C VAL A 29 0.25 3.04 -16.71
N ASN A 30 -0.17 4.06 -15.96
CA ASN A 30 0.26 5.48 -16.00
C ASN A 30 0.02 6.27 -17.29
N ASP A 31 0.11 5.65 -18.47
CA ASP A 31 0.31 6.34 -19.76
C ASP A 31 -0.84 6.13 -20.77
N ASN A 32 -2.03 5.76 -20.30
CA ASN A 32 -3.24 5.66 -21.15
C ASN A 32 -4.55 5.60 -20.33
N TYR A 33 -5.68 5.68 -21.04
CA TYR A 33 -7.05 5.60 -20.49
C TYR A 33 -7.52 4.17 -20.17
N LYS A 34 -6.65 3.16 -20.05
CA LYS A 34 -7.09 1.78 -19.82
C LYS A 34 -7.74 1.57 -18.45
N TYR A 35 -7.56 2.50 -17.51
CA TYR A 35 -8.29 2.50 -16.25
C TYR A 35 -9.82 2.54 -16.45
N GLU A 36 -10.30 3.20 -17.52
CA GLU A 36 -11.72 3.25 -17.88
C GLU A 36 -12.29 1.85 -18.19
N ASN A 37 -11.41 0.93 -18.61
CA ASN A 37 -11.73 -0.47 -18.88
C ASN A 37 -11.41 -1.40 -17.69
N GLY A 38 -11.18 -0.85 -16.49
CA GLY A 38 -10.88 -1.64 -15.28
C GLY A 38 -9.44 -2.14 -15.17
N ILE A 39 -8.52 -1.63 -15.99
CA ILE A 39 -7.10 -2.05 -15.98
C ILE A 39 -6.33 -1.21 -14.95
N TYR A 40 -6.52 -1.56 -13.69
CA TYR A 40 -5.84 -0.99 -12.54
C TYR A 40 -5.84 -2.00 -11.39
N SER A 41 -5.11 -1.70 -10.33
CA SER A 41 -5.16 -2.47 -9.08
C SER A 41 -5.37 -1.58 -7.88
N THR A 42 -5.99 -2.13 -6.84
CA THR A 42 -6.16 -1.49 -5.55
C THR A 42 -5.71 -2.39 -4.40
N ILE A 43 -5.11 -1.78 -3.37
CA ILE A 43 -4.78 -2.41 -2.09
C ILE A 43 -5.32 -1.51 -0.97
N SER A 44 -6.23 -2.03 -0.15
CA SER A 44 -6.80 -1.29 0.98
C SER A 44 -5.99 -1.53 2.25
N PHE A 45 -5.66 -0.44 2.94
CA PHE A 45 -4.98 -0.39 4.23
C PHE A 45 -5.97 0.14 5.27
N LYS A 46 -6.21 -0.63 6.32
CA LYS A 46 -7.16 -0.27 7.38
C LYS A 46 -6.48 -0.28 8.73
N TRP A 47 -6.42 0.88 9.37
CA TRP A 47 -5.94 1.04 10.73
C TRP A 47 -7.11 1.01 11.70
N ASN A 48 -7.06 0.07 12.64
CA ASN A 48 -7.90 0.08 13.83
C ASN A 48 -7.10 0.68 14.98
N ASP A 49 -7.50 1.86 15.44
CA ASP A 49 -6.75 2.56 16.47
C ASP A 49 -6.90 1.91 17.85
N LYS A 50 -8.08 1.35 18.14
CA LYS A 50 -8.35 0.70 19.42
C LYS A 50 -7.50 -0.56 19.62
N SER A 51 -7.35 -1.37 18.57
CA SER A 51 -6.54 -2.59 18.61
C SER A 51 -5.10 -2.40 18.14
N LYS A 52 -4.73 -1.16 17.77
CA LYS A 52 -3.43 -0.79 17.17
C LYS A 52 -3.01 -1.75 16.06
N THR A 53 -3.95 -2.07 15.16
CA THR A 53 -3.77 -3.07 14.11
C THR A 53 -3.89 -2.43 12.73
N LEU A 54 -2.85 -2.61 11.91
CA LEU A 54 -2.91 -2.32 10.48
C LEU A 54 -3.25 -3.60 9.71
N ILE A 55 -4.32 -3.54 8.94
CA ILE A 55 -4.74 -4.60 8.02
C ILE A 55 -4.37 -4.16 6.61
N ILE A 56 -3.72 -5.05 5.87
CA ILE A 56 -3.43 -4.90 4.45
C ILE A 56 -4.27 -5.97 3.75
N ASP A 57 -5.33 -5.56 3.07
CA ASP A 57 -6.27 -6.49 2.45
C ASP A 57 -5.70 -7.10 1.15
N ASP A 58 -6.40 -8.10 0.60
CA ASP A 58 -6.11 -8.67 -0.71
C ASP A 58 -6.08 -7.59 -1.80
N ARG A 59 -5.14 -7.72 -2.73
CA ARG A 59 -5.07 -6.87 -3.92
C ARG A 59 -6.24 -7.20 -4.84
N LYS A 60 -6.93 -6.16 -5.31
CA LYS A 60 -8.01 -6.27 -6.30
C LYS A 60 -7.54 -5.69 -7.63
N GLY A 61 -7.99 -6.28 -8.73
CA GLY A 61 -7.59 -5.85 -10.08
C GLY A 61 -6.15 -6.24 -10.45
N LEU A 62 -5.78 -5.93 -11.68
CA LEU A 62 -4.49 -6.23 -12.27
C LEU A 62 -4.25 -5.31 -13.48
N PHE A 63 -2.98 -5.05 -13.77
CA PHE A 63 -2.57 -4.36 -15.00
C PHE A 63 -1.26 -4.93 -15.55
N PRO A 64 -1.00 -4.82 -16.86
CA PRO A 64 0.25 -5.30 -17.45
C PRO A 64 1.48 -4.64 -16.83
N GLY A 65 2.47 -5.44 -16.44
CA GLY A 65 3.71 -4.94 -15.82
C GLY A 65 3.62 -4.72 -14.30
N MET A 66 2.48 -5.00 -13.67
CA MET A 66 2.31 -4.93 -12.22
C MET A 66 3.28 -5.87 -11.49
N LEU A 67 3.85 -5.40 -10.38
CA LEU A 67 4.68 -6.24 -9.50
C LEU A 67 3.81 -7.26 -8.77
N ALA A 68 4.13 -8.54 -8.92
CA ALA A 68 3.44 -9.62 -8.20
C ALA A 68 3.61 -9.48 -6.69
N THR A 69 4.83 -9.13 -6.27
CA THR A 69 5.25 -9.01 -4.87
C THR A 69 5.76 -7.59 -4.58
N ARG A 70 5.46 -7.08 -3.38
CA ARG A 70 5.91 -5.79 -2.83
C ARG A 70 6.62 -6.01 -1.50
N LYS A 71 7.51 -5.10 -1.14
CA LYS A 71 7.96 -4.92 0.24
C LYS A 71 7.25 -3.69 0.82
N PHE A 72 6.65 -3.88 1.99
CA PHE A 72 6.11 -2.76 2.77
C PHE A 72 6.94 -2.58 4.03
N SER A 73 7.57 -1.41 4.15
CA SER A 73 8.18 -0.94 5.39
C SER A 73 7.12 -0.18 6.18
N ILE A 74 6.63 -0.77 7.26
CA ILE A 74 5.56 -0.24 8.09
C ILE A 74 6.17 0.46 9.29
N THR A 75 5.80 1.72 9.49
CA THR A 75 6.20 2.54 10.64
C THR A 75 4.95 3.03 11.36
N VAL A 76 4.78 2.66 12.63
CA VAL A 76 3.70 3.21 13.49
C VAL A 76 4.31 4.19 14.47
N ALA A 77 3.90 5.45 14.42
CA ALA A 77 4.38 6.51 15.31
C ALA A 77 3.51 6.54 16.59
N VAL A 78 3.94 5.88 17.67
CA VAL A 78 3.17 5.82 18.93
C VAL A 78 3.88 6.66 19.98
N ASP A 79 3.30 7.78 20.41
CA ASP A 79 3.71 8.58 21.59
C ASP A 79 5.23 8.65 21.88
N GLY A 80 6.02 9.06 20.86
CA GLY A 80 7.47 9.22 20.97
C GLY A 80 8.30 7.96 20.66
N GLU A 81 7.65 6.80 20.55
CA GLU A 81 8.21 5.54 20.10
C GLU A 81 7.83 5.22 18.64
N LYS A 82 8.65 4.38 18.01
CA LYS A 82 8.43 3.89 16.65
C LYS A 82 8.43 2.38 16.64
N ILE A 83 7.35 1.80 16.12
CA ILE A 83 7.28 0.38 15.81
C ILE A 83 7.53 0.23 14.31
N GLU A 84 8.56 -0.52 13.96
CA GLU A 84 8.94 -0.78 12.57
C GLU A 84 8.77 -2.26 12.22
N LYS A 85 8.20 -2.53 11.05
CA LYS A 85 8.04 -3.89 10.52
C LYS A 85 8.17 -3.90 9.02
N ILE A 86 8.99 -4.80 8.49
CA ILE A 86 9.08 -5.04 7.05
C ILE A 86 8.30 -6.32 6.74
N ILE A 87 7.41 -6.26 5.75
CA ILE A 87 6.72 -7.45 5.24
C ILE A 87 6.91 -7.59 3.74
N THR A 88 6.92 -8.84 3.28
CA THR A 88 6.79 -9.19 1.88
C THR A 88 5.32 -9.49 1.60
N TYR A 89 4.69 -8.72 0.72
CA TYR A 89 3.28 -8.84 0.36
C TYR A 89 3.14 -9.36 -1.07
N ASN A 90 2.41 -10.45 -1.25
CA ASN A 90 2.24 -11.14 -2.54
C ASN A 90 0.87 -10.89 -3.19
N GLY A 91 0.07 -9.95 -2.65
CA GLY A 91 -1.30 -9.71 -3.09
C GLY A 91 -2.38 -10.34 -2.21
N LYS A 92 -2.00 -11.06 -1.15
CA LYS A 92 -2.92 -11.73 -0.22
C LYS A 92 -2.69 -11.31 1.23
N LYS A 93 -3.78 -11.23 1.99
CA LYS A 93 -3.84 -10.98 3.43
C LYS A 93 -3.38 -12.17 4.26
#